data_AF-A0A671DJB6-F1
#
_entry.id   AF-A0A671DJB6-F1
#
_cell.length_a   1.000
_cell.length_b   1.000
_cell.length_c   1.000
_cell.angle_alpha   90.00
_cell.angle_beta   90.00
_cell.angle_gamma   90.00
#
_symmetry.space_group_name_H-M   'P 1'
#
loop_
_entity.id
_entity.type
_entity.pdbx_description
1 polymer ?
#
loop_
_entity_poly.entity_id
_entity_poly.type
_entity_poly.pdbx_seq_one_letter_code
_entity_poly.pdbx_strand_id
1 'polypeptide(L)' 'MWAMGPGHLLWALLFMQPLWTRLTDGATRVYYLGIQEVQWNYAPKGRNVITNQTLDNDTSHRINLS' A
#
# COMPACT_ATOMS: atom_id res chain seq x y z
N MET A 1 52.65 10.72 -17.67
CA MET A 1 51.50 11.18 -16.87
C MET A 1 51.20 12.62 -17.30
N TRP A 2 50.13 12.84 -18.06
CA TRP A 2 49.81 14.18 -18.59
C TRP A 2 48.97 14.96 -17.58
N ALA A 3 49.41 16.17 -17.24
CA ALA A 3 48.70 17.09 -16.37
C ALA A 3 47.45 17.60 -17.10
N MET A 4 46.27 17.18 -16.64
CA MET A 4 45.00 17.74 -17.08
C MET A 4 44.91 19.21 -16.65
N GLY A 5 44.70 20.12 -17.59
CA GLY A 5 44.62 21.56 -17.32
C GLY A 5 43.39 21.94 -16.46
N PRO A 6 43.42 23.10 -15.78
CA PRO A 6 42.43 23.49 -14.77
C PRO A 6 40.98 23.62 -15.29
N GLY A 7 40.78 23.70 -16.61
CA GLY A 7 39.44 23.73 -17.22
C GLY A 7 38.70 22.40 -17.22
N HIS A 8 39.35 21.27 -16.94
CA HIS A 8 38.72 19.95 -17.04
C HIS A 8 37.68 19.68 -15.94
N LEU A 9 37.83 20.29 -14.76
CA LEU A 9 36.83 20.17 -13.69
C LEU A 9 35.52 20.84 -14.08
N LEU A 10 35.57 21.99 -14.78
CA LEU A 10 34.40 22.67 -15.31
C LEU A 10 33.70 21.82 -16.36
N TRP A 11 34.46 21.21 -17.28
CA TRP A 11 33.91 20.28 -18.26
C TRP A 11 33.28 19.04 -17.60
N ALA A 12 33.96 18.44 -16.61
CA ALA A 12 33.43 17.29 -15.86
C ALA A 12 32.10 17.61 -15.16
N LEU A 13 31.98 18.81 -14.56
CA LEU A 13 30.73 19.29 -13.98
C LEU A 13 29.62 19.44 -15.04
N LEU A 14 29.90 20.08 -16.18
CA LEU A 14 28.93 20.25 -17.28
C LEU A 14 28.46 18.91 -17.87
N PHE A 15 29.37 17.92 -18.00
CA PHE A 15 29.01 16.58 -18.49
C PHE A 15 28.24 15.73 -17.46
N MET A 16 28.34 16.04 -16.16
CA MET A 16 27.59 15.36 -15.09
C MET A 16 26.25 16.01 -14.74
N GLN A 17 25.99 17.24 -15.20
CA GLN A 17 24.72 17.96 -15.00
C GLN A 17 23.45 17.23 -15.51
N PRO A 18 23.42 16.54 -16.67
CA PRO A 18 22.20 15.89 -17.14
C PRO A 18 21.86 14.58 -16.38
N LEU A 19 22.74 14.09 -15.51
CA LEU A 19 22.50 12.87 -14.73
C LEU A 19 21.69 13.14 -13.44
N TRP A 20 21.62 14.39 -12.99
CA TRP A 20 21.06 14.74 -11.66
C TRP A 20 19.57 15.11 -11.69
N THR A 21 19.01 15.44 -12.85
CA THR A 21 17.63 15.98 -12.95
C THR A 21 16.74 15.13 -13.86
N ARG A 22 16.52 13.88 -13.44
CA ARG A 22 15.41 13.11 -14.00
C ARG A 22 14.11 13.61 -13.35
N LEU A 23 13.35 14.42 -14.07
CA LEU A 23 11.97 14.74 -13.66
C LEU A 23 11.19 13.44 -13.60
N THR A 24 10.79 13.04 -12.40
CA THR A 24 9.91 11.88 -12.21
C THR A 24 8.48 12.36 -12.42
N ASP A 25 7.77 11.73 -13.35
CA ASP A 25 6.34 11.96 -13.50
C ASP A 25 5.56 11.10 -12.50
N GLY A 26 4.55 11.70 -11.88
CA GLY A 26 3.67 11.07 -10.89
C GLY A 26 2.28 10.87 -11.49
N ALA A 27 1.78 9.64 -11.49
CA ALA A 27 0.45 9.37 -12.02
C ALA A 27 -0.64 9.77 -11.00
N THR A 28 -1.59 10.61 -11.43
CA THR A 28 -2.83 10.87 -10.68
C THR A 28 -3.88 9.82 -11.02
N ARG A 29 -4.50 9.20 -10.00
CA ARG A 29 -5.59 8.24 -10.17
C ARG A 29 -6.87 8.81 -9.56
N VAL A 30 -7.92 8.93 -10.37
CA VAL A 30 -9.23 9.43 -9.95
C VAL A 30 -10.17 8.23 -9.74
N TYR A 31 -10.82 8.18 -8.58
CA TYR A 31 -11.78 7.14 -8.22
C TYR A 31 -13.15 7.76 -7.95
N TYR A 32 -14.20 7.11 -8.43
CA TYR A 32 -15.58 7.48 -8.14
C TYR A 32 -16.17 6.42 -7.22
N LEU A 33 -16.62 6.84 -6.04
CA LEU A 33 -17.19 5.94 -5.04
C LEU A 33 -18.69 6.16 -4.99
N GLY A 34 -19.44 5.06 -5.14
CA GLY A 34 -20.88 5.02 -4.88
C GLY A 34 -21.16 4.30 -3.57
N ILE A 35 -22.20 4.74 -2.87
CA ILE A 35 -22.68 4.06 -1.67
C ILE A 35 -23.90 3.23 -2.06
N GLN A 36 -23.92 1.97 -1.64
CA GLN A 36 -25.04 1.06 -1.84
C GLN A 36 -25.39 0.39 -0.51
N GLU A 37 -26.68 0.30 -0.23
CA GLU A 37 -27.18 -0.51 0.87
C GLU A 37 -27.10 -1.99 0.47
N VAL A 38 -26.42 -2.80 1.27
CA VAL A 38 -26.26 -4.24 1.04
C VAL A 38 -26.49 -5.02 2.31
N GLN A 39 -27.07 -6.20 2.18
CA GLN A 39 -27.16 -7.15 3.29
C GLN A 39 -25.80 -7.82 3.49
N TRP A 40 -25.20 -7.61 4.66
CA TRP A 40 -23.87 -8.14 4.96
C TRP A 40 -23.95 -9.37 5.87
N ASN A 41 -23.66 -10.55 5.31
CA ASN A 41 -23.55 -11.77 6.09
C ASN A 41 -22.18 -11.83 6.80
N TYR A 42 -22.16 -11.49 8.09
CA TYR A 42 -20.94 -11.51 8.93
C TYR A 42 -20.31 -12.89 9.07
N ALA A 43 -21.09 -13.97 8.92
CA ALA A 43 -20.60 -15.33 9.04
C ALA A 43 -21.12 -16.24 7.91
N PRO A 44 -20.59 -16.08 6.67
CA PRO A 44 -21.07 -16.84 5.50
C PRO A 44 -20.96 -18.36 5.64
N LYS A 45 -20.09 -18.83 6.53
CA LYS A 45 -19.87 -20.26 6.79
C LYS A 45 -20.88 -20.87 7.79
N GLY A 46 -21.69 -20.05 8.46
CA GLY A 46 -22.67 -20.53 9.46
C GLY A 46 -22.08 -21.24 10.68
N ARG A 47 -20.75 -21.19 10.86
CA ARG A 47 -20.02 -21.84 11.94
C ARG A 47 -18.81 -21.01 12.35
N ASN A 48 -18.43 -21.13 13.62
CA ASN A 48 -17.15 -20.64 14.08
C ASN A 48 -16.04 -21.51 13.47
N VAL A 49 -15.13 -20.88 12.71
CA VAL A 49 -14.05 -21.59 12.00
C VAL A 49 -12.93 -22.08 12.92
N ILE A 50 -12.84 -21.55 14.13
CA ILE A 50 -11.84 -21.91 15.14
C ILE A 50 -12.32 -23.14 15.92
N THR A 51 -13.57 -23.12 16.41
CA THR A 51 -14.14 -24.20 17.23
C THR A 51 -14.88 -25.27 16.41
N ASN A 52 -15.14 -24.98 15.13
CA ASN A 52 -15.91 -25.81 14.21
C ASN A 52 -17.37 -26.09 14.65
N GLN A 53 -17.90 -25.26 15.54
CA GLN A 53 -19.27 -25.35 16.04
C GLN A 53 -20.19 -24.43 15.23
N THR A 54 -21.46 -24.83 15.09
CA THR A 54 -22.49 -23.94 14.51
C THR A 54 -22.60 -22.69 15.36
N LEU A 55 -22.93 -21.56 14.75
CA LEU A 55 -23.02 -20.28 15.47
C LEU A 55 -24.03 -20.33 16.62
N ASP A 56 -25.13 -21.08 16.45
CA ASP A 56 -26.14 -21.26 17.50
C ASP A 56 -25.61 -21.99 18.75
N ASN A 57 -24.59 -22.84 18.56
CA ASN A 57 -23.97 -23.61 19.64
C ASN A 57 -22.69 -22.95 20.17
N ASP A 58 -22.26 -21.83 19.56
CA ASP A 58 -21.06 -21.13 19.99
C ASP A 58 -21.34 -20.32 21.27
N THR A 59 -20.76 -20.78 22.36
CA THR A 59 -20.94 -20.20 23.69
C THR A 59 -20.14 -18.92 23.90
N SER A 60 -19.34 -18.47 22.92
CA SER A 60 -18.64 -17.17 22.97
C SER A 60 -19.58 -15.96 23.12
N HIS A 61 -20.89 -16.13 22.87
CA HIS A 61 -21.93 -15.13 23.10
C HIS A 61 -22.54 -15.13 24.51
N ARG A 62 -22.23 -16.12 25.37
CA ARG A 62 -22.66 -16.11 26.78
C ARG A 62 -21.82 -15.13 27.58
N ILE A 63 -22.19 -13.86 27.54
CA ILE A 63 -21.90 -12.95 28.64
C ILE A 63 -22.50 -13.59 29.91
N ASN A 64 -21.65 -13.95 30.87
CA ASN A 64 -22.11 -14.39 32.19
C ASN A 64 -22.78 -13.19 32.89
N LEU A 65 -24.06 -12.99 32.63
CA LEU A 65 -24.95 -12.18 33.47
C LEU A 65 -25.33 -13.06 34.66
N SER A 66 -24.45 -13.13 35.65
CA SER A 66 -24.73 -13.65 37.00
C SER A 66 -24.66 -12.50 38.00
#